data_AF-A0A0R0CGC2-F1
#
_entry.id   AF-A0A0R0CGC2-F1
#
_cell.length_a   1.000
_cell.length_b   1.000
_cell.length_c   1.000
_cell.angle_alpha   90.00
_cell.angle_beta   90.00
_cell.angle_gamma   90.00
#
_symmetry.space_group_name_H-M   'P 1'
#
loop_
_entity.id
_entity.type
_entity.pdbx_description
1 polymer ?
#
loop_
_entity_poly.entity_id
_entity_poly.type
_entity_poly.pdbx_seq_one_letter_code
_entity_poly.pdbx_strand_id
1 'polypeptide(L)'
;MNAYSRPSVYRHFHRIAWLAAGLALCVIVFGAFVRLSNAGLSCPDWPTCYGRAAWPSAAQDVNDHAASAIRPFETHKAWREQVHRHLAATLGMLVLLLSLLAARKRRWGIAQILAAAALVGCGIPLYMHGEHMAASLLAIAGEAILLAAAMRWSNSDLARVAALTLAVIIFQALLGMWTVTWLLKPIVVMGHLLGGLTTFALLVWMAWRATDMPITLADARALRRWLIGGLCLLALQIALGGWVSANYAALSCGLDFPKCVGQWWPPTNFSEGFVLWRGVGVDYEGGVLDGASRIAIQMAHRMVAVVLAVYLLALAWRLLRTPSMRGWAVALALLVCGQVTLGILNVKLSLPLPIAVAHNAGAALLLFTLITLVARLRRPD
;
A
#
# COMPACT_ATOMS: atom_id res chain seq x y z
N MET A 1 31.54 4.38 4.53
CA MET A 1 31.35 3.44 3.39
C MET A 1 30.45 4.11 2.36
N ASN A 2 30.88 4.14 1.10
CA ASN A 2 30.22 4.92 0.04
C ASN A 2 28.80 4.37 -0.21
N ALA A 3 27.75 5.19 -0.14
CA ALA A 3 26.35 4.77 -0.36
C ALA A 3 26.08 4.23 -1.79
N TYR A 4 27.10 4.28 -2.64
CA TYR A 4 27.08 3.98 -4.07
C TYR A 4 27.77 2.65 -4.43
N SER A 5 28.41 1.96 -3.48
CA SER A 5 29.04 0.65 -3.75
C SER A 5 27.98 -0.41 -4.07
N ARG A 6 28.32 -1.31 -5.00
CA ARG A 6 27.49 -2.47 -5.37
C ARG A 6 27.21 -3.35 -4.13
N PRO A 7 25.95 -3.69 -3.83
CA PRO A 7 25.64 -4.56 -2.71
C PRO A 7 26.19 -5.98 -2.88
N SER A 8 26.71 -6.59 -1.80
CA SER A 8 27.19 -7.98 -1.77
C SER A 8 26.02 -8.94 -1.50
N VAL A 9 25.19 -9.17 -2.52
CA VAL A 9 23.96 -9.97 -2.42
C VAL A 9 24.15 -11.42 -2.90
N TYR A 10 23.17 -12.28 -2.60
CA TYR A 10 23.09 -13.64 -3.14
C TYR A 10 22.82 -13.62 -4.66
N ARG A 11 23.31 -14.63 -5.41
CA ARG A 11 23.31 -14.65 -6.90
C ARG A 11 21.94 -14.37 -7.53
N HIS A 12 20.87 -14.91 -6.96
CA HIS A 12 19.51 -14.77 -7.48
C HIS A 12 18.63 -13.79 -6.69
N PHE A 13 19.22 -13.00 -5.78
CA PHE A 13 18.48 -12.09 -4.90
C PHE A 13 17.62 -11.09 -5.69
N HIS A 14 18.16 -10.49 -6.75
CA HIS A 14 17.42 -9.53 -7.57
C HIS A 14 16.19 -10.15 -8.25
N ARG A 15 16.24 -11.43 -8.65
CA ARG A 15 15.11 -12.12 -9.30
C ARG A 15 13.96 -12.31 -8.31
N ILE A 16 14.28 -12.72 -7.09
CA ILE A 16 13.31 -12.88 -6.01
C ILE A 16 12.71 -11.52 -5.64
N ALA A 17 13.54 -10.46 -5.56
CA ALA A 17 13.07 -9.11 -5.27
C ALA A 17 12.14 -8.56 -6.37
N TRP A 18 12.43 -8.82 -7.64
CA TRP A 18 11.55 -8.46 -8.75
C TRP A 18 10.24 -9.26 -8.76
N LEU A 19 10.30 -10.56 -8.47
CA LEU A 19 9.12 -11.40 -8.30
C LEU A 19 8.23 -10.87 -7.16
N ALA A 20 8.83 -10.56 -6.00
CA ALA A 20 8.12 -9.98 -4.87
C ALA A 20 7.53 -8.61 -5.20
N ALA A 21 8.25 -7.74 -5.91
CA ALA A 21 7.73 -6.44 -6.34
C ALA A 21 6.54 -6.59 -7.32
N GLY A 22 6.62 -7.52 -8.27
CA GLY A 22 5.52 -7.84 -9.18
C GLY A 22 4.30 -8.39 -8.45
N LEU A 23 4.50 -9.34 -7.52
CA LEU A 23 3.42 -9.87 -6.70
C LEU A 23 2.81 -8.79 -5.80
N ALA A 24 3.62 -7.90 -5.21
CA ALA A 24 3.12 -6.78 -4.42
C ALA A 24 2.24 -5.83 -5.24
N LEU A 25 2.61 -5.55 -6.50
CA LEU A 25 1.75 -4.79 -7.41
C LEU A 25 0.42 -5.52 -7.65
N CYS A 26 0.45 -6.83 -7.91
CA CYS A 26 -0.77 -7.63 -8.07
C CYS A 26 -1.65 -7.59 -6.81
N VAL A 27 -1.06 -7.73 -5.62
CA VAL A 27 -1.76 -7.65 -4.33
C VAL A 27 -2.44 -6.28 -4.17
N ILE A 28 -1.74 -5.18 -4.45
CA ILE A 28 -2.29 -3.82 -4.34
C ILE A 28 -3.48 -3.62 -5.30
N VAL A 29 -3.32 -4.00 -6.57
CA VAL A 29 -4.37 -3.83 -7.59
C VAL A 29 -5.57 -4.72 -7.27
N PHE A 30 -5.34 -5.96 -6.88
CA PHE A 30 -6.41 -6.88 -6.49
C PHE A 30 -7.10 -6.43 -5.18
N GLY A 31 -6.36 -5.87 -4.22
CA GLY A 31 -6.91 -5.28 -3.01
C GLY A 31 -7.83 -4.09 -3.30
N ALA A 32 -7.47 -3.25 -4.28
CA ALA A 32 -8.37 -2.19 -4.76
C ALA A 32 -9.67 -2.78 -5.33
N PHE A 33 -9.59 -3.88 -6.10
CA PHE A 33 -10.76 -4.60 -6.60
C PHE A 33 -11.62 -5.19 -5.47
N VAL A 34 -11.02 -5.81 -4.45
CA VAL A 34 -11.74 -6.31 -3.26
C VAL A 34 -12.52 -5.18 -2.58
N ARG A 35 -11.85 -4.05 -2.30
CA ARG A 35 -12.48 -2.90 -1.64
C ARG A 35 -13.59 -2.29 -2.49
N LEU A 36 -13.30 -1.97 -3.75
CA LEU A 36 -14.22 -1.25 -4.65
C LEU A 36 -15.40 -2.11 -5.11
N SER A 37 -15.32 -3.42 -4.94
CA SER A 37 -16.44 -4.35 -5.18
C SER A 37 -17.19 -4.74 -3.89
N ASN A 38 -16.96 -4.00 -2.80
CA ASN A 38 -17.57 -4.19 -1.47
C ASN A 38 -17.42 -5.63 -0.94
N ALA A 39 -16.24 -6.21 -1.14
CA ALA A 39 -15.89 -7.54 -0.64
C ALA A 39 -14.92 -7.48 0.55
N GLY A 40 -14.60 -6.31 1.10
CA GLY A 40 -13.61 -6.16 2.18
C GLY A 40 -14.07 -6.63 3.58
N LEU A 41 -15.32 -7.05 3.71
CA LEU A 41 -15.94 -7.62 4.92
C LEU A 41 -16.74 -8.89 4.58
N SER A 42 -16.28 -9.61 3.56
CA SER A 42 -16.93 -10.84 3.08
C SER A 42 -16.47 -12.08 3.84
N CYS A 43 -15.29 -12.03 4.46
CA CYS A 43 -14.82 -12.99 5.44
C CYS A 43 -14.86 -12.34 6.84
N PRO A 44 -15.68 -12.85 7.78
CA PRO A 44 -15.94 -12.18 9.06
C PRO A 44 -14.81 -12.32 10.10
N ASP A 45 -13.89 -13.23 9.85
CA ASP A 45 -12.80 -13.64 10.73
C ASP A 45 -11.45 -13.50 10.03
N TRP A 46 -10.36 -13.68 10.78
CA TRP A 46 -8.99 -13.62 10.29
C TRP A 46 -8.09 -14.54 11.12
N PRO A 47 -7.16 -15.30 10.51
CA PRO A 47 -6.78 -15.33 9.08
C PRO A 47 -7.70 -16.20 8.21
N THR A 48 -8.65 -16.91 8.83
CA THR A 48 -9.64 -17.78 8.18
C THR A 48 -10.79 -16.99 7.53
N CYS A 49 -11.64 -17.68 6.77
CA CYS A 49 -12.90 -17.19 6.24
C CYS A 49 -14.01 -18.17 6.63
N TYR A 50 -14.90 -17.76 7.53
CA TYR A 50 -15.88 -18.61 8.20
C TYR A 50 -15.25 -19.84 8.87
N GLY A 51 -14.13 -19.64 9.58
CA GLY A 51 -13.39 -20.70 10.27
C GLY A 51 -12.57 -21.62 9.35
N ARG A 52 -12.58 -21.39 8.03
CA ARG A 52 -11.91 -22.22 7.04
C ARG A 52 -10.70 -21.52 6.44
N ALA A 53 -9.70 -22.28 6.01
CA ALA A 53 -8.51 -21.73 5.34
C ALA A 53 -8.83 -21.21 3.93
N ALA A 54 -9.80 -21.82 3.24
CA ALA A 54 -10.35 -21.36 1.96
C ALA A 54 -11.72 -20.69 2.18
N TRP A 55 -12.34 -20.17 1.11
CA TRP A 55 -13.68 -19.58 1.19
C TRP A 55 -14.78 -20.65 1.02
N PRO A 56 -15.92 -20.50 1.72
CA PRO A 56 -17.11 -21.31 1.47
C PRO A 56 -17.68 -21.10 0.06
N SER A 57 -18.34 -22.10 -0.53
CA SER A 57 -18.89 -22.02 -1.89
C SER A 57 -20.41 -21.99 -1.93
N ALA A 58 -21.08 -22.39 -0.85
CA ALA A 58 -22.53 -22.34 -0.69
C ALA A 58 -22.94 -21.70 0.64
N ALA A 59 -24.13 -21.10 0.69
CA ALA A 59 -24.67 -20.51 1.92
C ALA A 59 -24.86 -21.54 3.06
N GLN A 60 -25.08 -22.80 2.70
CA GLN A 60 -25.22 -23.90 3.65
C GLN A 60 -23.93 -24.16 4.44
N ASP A 61 -22.77 -23.84 3.84
CA ASP A 61 -21.45 -24.10 4.42
C ASP A 61 -21.11 -23.19 5.61
N VAL A 62 -21.90 -22.14 5.83
CA VAL A 62 -21.65 -21.11 6.84
C VAL A 62 -22.75 -20.97 7.88
N ASN A 63 -23.81 -21.79 7.80
CA ASN A 63 -24.98 -21.68 8.67
C ASN A 63 -24.65 -21.87 10.17
N ASP A 64 -23.57 -22.59 10.46
CA ASP A 64 -23.03 -22.85 11.79
C ASP A 64 -22.16 -21.72 12.35
N HIS A 65 -21.73 -20.78 11.50
CA HIS A 65 -20.89 -19.67 11.92
C HIS A 65 -21.71 -18.48 12.43
N ALA A 66 -21.40 -17.99 13.62
CA ALA A 66 -22.15 -16.92 14.29
C ALA A 66 -22.34 -15.64 13.44
N ALA A 67 -21.35 -15.30 12.61
CA ALA A 67 -21.43 -14.13 11.73
C ALA A 67 -22.56 -14.19 10.68
N SER A 68 -23.00 -15.40 10.31
CA SER A 68 -24.08 -15.60 9.32
C SER A 68 -25.44 -15.13 9.83
N ALA A 69 -25.60 -14.96 11.16
CA ALA A 69 -26.79 -14.36 11.76
C ALA A 69 -26.81 -12.83 11.67
N ILE A 70 -25.64 -12.20 11.48
CA ILE A 70 -25.48 -10.73 11.47
C ILE A 70 -25.49 -10.21 10.04
N ARG A 71 -24.82 -10.91 9.12
CA ARG A 71 -24.67 -10.49 7.73
C ARG A 71 -24.90 -11.67 6.79
N PRO A 72 -25.76 -11.53 5.76
CA PRO A 72 -25.99 -12.61 4.81
C PRO A 72 -24.72 -12.94 4.04
N PHE A 73 -24.46 -14.23 3.85
CA PHE A 73 -23.32 -14.70 3.08
C PHE A 73 -23.53 -14.48 1.58
N GLU A 74 -22.56 -13.83 0.95
CA GLU A 74 -22.54 -13.59 -0.48
C GLU A 74 -21.44 -14.41 -1.16
N THR A 75 -21.82 -15.53 -1.77
CA THR A 75 -20.93 -16.50 -2.42
C THR A 75 -19.91 -15.86 -3.39
N HIS A 76 -20.33 -14.82 -4.11
CA HIS A 76 -19.52 -14.16 -5.13
C HIS A 76 -18.51 -13.13 -4.59
N LYS A 77 -18.51 -12.84 -3.28
CA LYS A 77 -17.61 -11.87 -2.62
C LYS A 77 -16.49 -12.51 -1.81
N ALA A 78 -16.79 -13.55 -1.02
CA ALA A 78 -15.85 -14.17 -0.08
C ALA A 78 -14.52 -14.60 -0.70
N TRP A 79 -14.56 -15.17 -1.90
CA TRP A 79 -13.35 -15.59 -2.62
C TRP A 79 -12.42 -14.42 -2.93
N ARG A 80 -12.96 -13.21 -3.19
CA ARG A 80 -12.14 -12.04 -3.55
C ARG A 80 -11.24 -11.66 -2.38
N GLU A 81 -11.81 -11.63 -1.17
CA GLU A 81 -11.05 -11.30 0.04
C GLU A 81 -10.07 -12.41 0.41
N GLN A 82 -10.50 -13.68 0.40
CA GLN A 82 -9.65 -14.78 0.80
C GLN A 82 -8.48 -15.03 -0.19
N VAL A 83 -8.73 -14.90 -1.50
CA VAL A 83 -7.65 -14.94 -2.51
C VAL A 83 -6.66 -13.80 -2.28
N HIS A 84 -7.12 -12.58 -1.96
CA HIS A 84 -6.24 -11.47 -1.65
C HIS A 84 -5.35 -11.77 -0.44
N ARG A 85 -5.92 -12.34 0.63
CA ARG A 85 -5.17 -12.77 1.83
C ARG A 85 -4.11 -13.83 1.49
N HIS A 86 -4.41 -14.81 0.63
CA HIS A 86 -3.44 -15.81 0.18
C HIS A 86 -2.30 -15.22 -0.66
N LEU A 87 -2.60 -14.27 -1.55
CA LEU A 87 -1.57 -13.55 -2.32
C LEU A 87 -0.66 -12.73 -1.41
N ALA A 88 -1.23 -12.05 -0.41
CA ALA A 88 -0.48 -11.30 0.61
C ALA A 88 0.40 -12.23 1.48
N ALA A 89 -0.11 -13.39 1.90
CA ALA A 89 0.69 -14.39 2.63
C ALA A 89 1.87 -14.91 1.79
N THR A 90 1.63 -15.18 0.50
CA THR A 90 2.69 -15.59 -0.45
C THR A 90 3.77 -14.51 -0.60
N LEU A 91 3.35 -13.24 -0.67
CA LEU A 91 4.29 -12.11 -0.66
C LEU A 91 5.09 -12.05 0.64
N GLY A 92 4.44 -12.27 1.79
CA GLY A 92 5.08 -12.40 3.11
C GLY A 92 6.22 -13.43 3.12
N MET A 93 5.97 -14.61 2.53
CA MET A 93 6.99 -15.67 2.43
C MET A 93 8.17 -15.27 1.54
N LEU A 94 7.93 -14.57 0.43
CA LEU A 94 9.01 -14.04 -0.42
C LEU A 94 9.84 -12.98 0.33
N VAL A 95 9.21 -12.09 1.08
CA VAL A 95 9.89 -11.06 1.88
C VAL A 95 10.70 -11.69 3.02
N LEU A 96 10.17 -12.73 3.67
CA LEU A 96 10.90 -13.51 4.67
C LEU A 96 12.14 -14.16 4.06
N LEU A 97 12.01 -14.80 2.89
CA LEU A 97 13.14 -15.38 2.16
C LEU A 97 14.20 -14.33 1.81
N LEU A 98 13.81 -13.16 1.29
CA LEU A 98 14.74 -12.06 1.01
C LEU A 98 15.46 -11.61 2.28
N SER A 99 14.76 -11.51 3.41
CA SER A 99 15.32 -11.11 4.70
C SER A 99 16.35 -12.12 5.22
N LEU A 100 16.05 -13.42 5.11
CA LEU A 100 16.97 -14.50 5.48
C LEU A 100 18.22 -14.50 4.58
N LEU A 101 18.05 -14.37 3.27
CA LEU A 101 19.16 -14.32 2.30
C LEU A 101 20.06 -13.09 2.52
N ALA A 102 19.48 -11.94 2.87
CA ALA A 102 20.24 -10.73 3.16
C ALA A 102 20.97 -10.82 4.52
N ALA A 103 20.36 -11.45 5.52
CA ALA A 103 20.91 -11.58 6.87
C ALA A 103 21.94 -12.73 7.02
N ARG A 104 22.12 -13.60 6.01
CA ARG A 104 22.92 -14.83 6.09
C ARG A 104 24.38 -14.67 6.52
N LYS A 105 24.99 -13.50 6.27
CA LYS A 105 26.40 -13.21 6.63
C LYS A 105 26.53 -12.58 8.03
N ARG A 106 25.42 -12.35 8.73
CA ARG A 106 25.40 -11.73 10.06
C ARG A 106 25.42 -12.82 11.12
N ARG A 107 26.29 -12.71 12.12
CA ARG A 107 26.48 -13.71 13.20
C ARG A 107 25.19 -14.28 13.82
N TRP A 108 24.16 -13.44 13.99
CA TRP A 108 22.85 -13.82 14.56
C TRP A 108 21.69 -13.45 13.63
N GLY A 109 21.97 -13.11 12.38
CA GLY A 109 20.96 -12.50 11.49
C GLY A 109 19.80 -13.42 11.20
N ILE A 110 20.08 -14.66 10.79
CA ILE A 110 19.05 -15.66 10.51
C ILE A 110 18.21 -15.93 11.76
N ALA A 111 18.86 -16.15 12.90
CA ALA A 111 18.17 -16.41 14.17
C ALA A 111 17.23 -15.26 14.57
N GLN A 112 17.66 -14.00 14.41
CA GLN A 112 16.82 -12.83 14.70
C GLN A 112 15.58 -12.76 13.78
N ILE A 113 15.75 -13.00 12.48
CA ILE A 113 14.63 -13.00 11.52
C ILE A 113 13.64 -14.14 11.83
N LEU A 114 14.15 -15.35 12.07
CA LEU A 114 13.31 -16.51 12.39
C LEU A 114 12.60 -16.35 13.73
N ALA A 115 13.28 -15.83 14.76
CA ALA A 115 12.67 -15.56 16.05
C ALA A 115 11.52 -14.55 15.94
N ALA A 116 11.73 -13.45 15.21
CA ALA A 116 10.66 -12.47 14.98
C ALA A 116 9.46 -13.06 14.23
N ALA A 117 9.71 -13.81 13.15
CA ALA A 117 8.66 -14.48 12.39
C ALA A 117 7.91 -15.53 13.23
N ALA A 118 8.61 -16.29 14.07
CA ALA A 118 8.02 -17.28 14.96
C ALA A 118 7.14 -16.64 16.03
N LEU A 119 7.58 -15.54 16.66
CA LEU A 119 6.76 -14.82 17.65
C LEU A 119 5.43 -14.37 17.05
N VAL A 120 5.48 -13.74 15.88
CA VAL A 120 4.27 -13.29 15.16
C VAL A 120 3.40 -14.49 14.76
N GLY A 121 4.02 -15.55 14.22
CA GLY A 121 3.31 -16.77 13.83
C GLY A 121 2.61 -17.47 15.00
N CYS A 122 3.25 -17.52 16.18
CA CYS A 122 2.65 -18.04 17.42
C CYS A 122 1.55 -17.13 17.96
N GLY A 123 1.57 -15.83 17.65
CA GLY A 123 0.51 -14.89 18.02
C GLY A 123 -0.83 -15.17 17.30
N ILE A 124 -0.79 -15.74 16.09
CA ILE A 124 -1.99 -16.03 15.28
C ILE A 124 -2.96 -17.00 15.99
N PRO A 125 -2.56 -18.22 16.41
CA PRO A 125 -3.48 -19.13 17.10
C PRO A 125 -3.97 -18.58 18.45
N LEU A 126 -3.12 -17.85 19.18
CA LEU A 126 -3.54 -17.17 20.42
C LEU A 126 -4.65 -16.16 20.15
N TYR A 127 -4.51 -15.36 19.09
CA TYR A 127 -5.53 -14.41 18.68
C TYR A 127 -6.86 -15.12 18.34
N MET A 128 -6.79 -16.22 17.59
CA MET A 128 -7.97 -17.03 17.22
C MET A 128 -8.68 -17.64 18.43
N HIS A 129 -7.94 -17.93 19.51
CA HIS A 129 -8.48 -18.46 20.77
C HIS A 129 -9.02 -17.36 21.72
N GLY A 130 -8.98 -16.08 21.32
CA GLY A 130 -9.42 -14.96 22.16
C GLY A 130 -8.34 -14.37 23.08
N GLU A 131 -7.12 -14.90 23.05
CA GLU A 131 -5.97 -14.44 23.85
C GLU A 131 -5.31 -13.19 23.21
N HIS A 132 -6.11 -12.16 22.95
CA HIS A 132 -5.70 -10.99 22.15
C HIS A 132 -4.52 -10.22 22.77
N MET A 133 -4.42 -10.15 24.09
CA MET A 133 -3.31 -9.49 24.79
C MET A 133 -1.99 -10.23 24.55
N ALA A 134 -1.98 -11.56 24.75
CA ALA A 134 -0.78 -12.37 24.53
C ALA A 134 -0.34 -12.33 23.06
N ALA A 135 -1.29 -12.46 22.13
CA ALA A 135 -1.01 -12.33 20.69
C ALA A 135 -0.39 -10.97 20.34
N SER A 136 -0.92 -9.88 20.90
CA SER A 136 -0.42 -8.53 20.67
C SER A 136 1.00 -8.34 21.21
N LEU A 137 1.30 -8.87 22.40
CA LEU A 137 2.65 -8.81 22.98
C LEU A 137 3.68 -9.56 22.14
N LEU A 138 3.34 -10.74 21.63
CA LEU A 138 4.22 -11.50 20.73
C LEU A 138 4.47 -10.76 19.41
N ALA A 139 3.43 -10.17 18.82
CA ALA A 139 3.56 -9.38 17.60
C ALA A 139 4.44 -8.14 17.80
N ILE A 140 4.24 -7.40 18.90
CA ILE A 140 5.08 -6.24 19.27
C ILE A 140 6.54 -6.66 19.47
N ALA A 141 6.79 -7.78 20.15
CA ALA A 141 8.14 -8.28 20.36
C ALA A 141 8.82 -8.66 19.03
N GLY A 142 8.12 -9.34 18.13
CA GLY A 142 8.61 -9.67 16.79
C GLY A 142 8.96 -8.43 15.97
N GLU A 143 8.07 -7.43 15.94
CA GLU A 143 8.31 -6.14 15.28
C GLU A 143 9.52 -5.40 15.86
N ALA A 144 9.62 -5.34 17.19
CA ALA A 144 10.74 -4.69 17.87
C ALA A 144 12.09 -5.32 17.50
N ILE A 145 12.16 -6.66 17.39
CA ILE A 145 13.37 -7.37 16.94
C ILE A 145 13.76 -6.94 15.52
N LEU A 146 12.80 -6.87 14.59
CA LEU A 146 13.06 -6.50 13.20
C LEU A 146 13.49 -5.04 13.05
N LEU A 147 12.82 -4.13 13.76
CA LEU A 147 13.17 -2.70 13.77
C LEU A 147 14.56 -2.49 14.39
N ALA A 148 14.87 -3.16 15.51
CA ALA A 148 16.19 -3.11 16.11
C ALA A 148 17.28 -3.66 15.18
N ALA A 149 17.00 -4.75 14.46
CA ALA A 149 17.90 -5.29 13.44
C ALA A 149 18.12 -4.28 12.29
N ALA A 150 17.05 -3.69 11.76
CA ALA A 150 17.12 -2.70 10.68
C ALA A 150 17.93 -1.45 11.09
N MET A 151 17.73 -0.94 12.31
CA MET A 151 18.48 0.21 12.82
C MET A 151 19.98 -0.09 12.98
N ARG A 152 20.34 -1.31 13.42
CA ARG A 152 21.73 -1.69 13.69
C ARG A 152 22.50 -2.14 12.46
N TRP A 153 21.86 -2.82 11.50
CA TRP A 153 22.56 -3.41 10.37
C TRP A 153 22.95 -2.35 9.33
N SER A 154 24.13 -2.48 8.76
CA SER A 154 24.51 -1.74 7.55
C SER A 154 23.70 -2.25 6.35
N ASN A 155 23.56 -1.44 5.32
CA ASN A 155 22.81 -1.82 4.11
C ASN A 155 23.69 -2.33 2.96
N SER A 156 24.92 -2.80 3.25
CA SER A 156 25.89 -3.28 2.26
C SER A 156 25.47 -4.58 1.55
N ASP A 157 24.62 -5.36 2.19
CA ASP A 157 24.05 -6.64 1.75
C ASP A 157 22.52 -6.54 1.59
N LEU A 158 21.96 -5.33 1.65
CA LEU A 158 20.53 -5.03 1.69
C LEU A 158 19.79 -5.56 2.94
N ALA A 159 20.50 -6.04 3.96
CA ALA A 159 19.89 -6.64 5.14
C ALA A 159 19.01 -5.67 5.94
N ARG A 160 19.43 -4.41 6.07
CA ARG A 160 18.61 -3.37 6.72
C ARG A 160 17.27 -3.20 6.03
N VAL A 161 17.28 -3.01 4.71
CA VAL A 161 16.05 -2.75 3.96
C VAL A 161 15.18 -4.00 3.91
N ALA A 162 15.76 -5.20 3.77
CA ALA A 162 15.00 -6.44 3.83
C ALA A 162 14.31 -6.64 5.19
N ALA A 163 15.02 -6.44 6.31
CA ALA A 163 14.43 -6.49 7.64
C ALA A 163 13.32 -5.45 7.85
N LEU A 164 13.52 -4.23 7.34
CA LEU A 164 12.49 -3.18 7.38
C LEU A 164 11.27 -3.56 6.53
N THR A 165 11.46 -4.14 5.35
CA THR A 165 10.36 -4.63 4.51
C THR A 165 9.59 -5.74 5.22
N LEU A 166 10.28 -6.63 5.94
CA LEU A 166 9.64 -7.69 6.73
C LEU A 166 8.83 -7.12 7.91
N ALA A 167 9.37 -6.12 8.62
CA ALA A 167 8.62 -5.40 9.65
C ALA A 167 7.36 -4.75 9.06
N VAL A 168 7.49 -4.00 7.96
CA VAL A 168 6.34 -3.34 7.32
C VAL A 168 5.29 -4.36 6.86
N ILE A 169 5.66 -5.51 6.28
CA ILE A 169 4.67 -6.50 5.81
C ILE A 169 3.99 -7.25 6.97
N ILE A 170 4.67 -7.47 8.10
CA ILE A 170 4.04 -8.04 9.30
C ILE A 170 3.05 -7.04 9.89
N PHE A 171 3.45 -5.77 10.05
CA PHE A 171 2.54 -4.74 10.51
C PHE A 171 1.35 -4.54 9.55
N GLN A 172 1.57 -4.72 8.24
CA GLN A 172 0.51 -4.74 7.24
C GLN A 172 -0.48 -5.88 7.42
N ALA A 173 -0.04 -7.06 7.84
CA ALA A 173 -0.93 -8.17 8.17
C ALA A 173 -1.82 -7.84 9.38
N LEU A 174 -1.27 -7.16 10.40
CA LEU A 174 -2.04 -6.66 11.54
C LEU A 174 -3.07 -5.59 11.13
N LEU A 175 -2.66 -4.63 10.28
CA LEU A 175 -3.58 -3.64 9.71
C LEU A 175 -4.67 -4.32 8.89
N GLY A 176 -4.33 -5.32 8.08
CA GLY A 176 -5.29 -6.12 7.31
C GLY A 176 -6.30 -6.83 8.20
N MET A 177 -5.85 -7.47 9.29
CA MET A 177 -6.74 -8.04 10.31
C MET A 177 -7.68 -6.97 10.90
N TRP A 178 -7.16 -5.80 11.28
CA TRP A 178 -7.98 -4.71 11.80
C TRP A 178 -8.95 -4.10 10.78
N THR A 179 -8.68 -4.19 9.47
CA THR A 179 -9.69 -3.76 8.48
C THR A 179 -10.96 -4.59 8.59
N VAL A 180 -10.86 -5.85 9.00
CA VAL A 180 -12.00 -6.76 9.20
C VAL A 180 -12.56 -6.59 10.61
N THR A 181 -11.73 -6.71 11.64
CA THR A 181 -12.19 -6.72 13.04
C THR A 181 -12.64 -5.36 13.55
N TRP A 182 -12.21 -4.26 12.93
CA TRP A 182 -12.71 -2.90 13.18
C TRP A 182 -13.56 -2.36 12.04
N LEU A 183 -14.23 -3.24 11.28
CA LEU A 183 -15.30 -2.91 10.32
C LEU A 183 -14.94 -1.75 9.38
N LEU A 184 -13.80 -1.88 8.70
CA LEU A 184 -13.29 -0.93 7.70
C LEU A 184 -13.02 0.49 8.24
N LYS A 185 -12.66 0.62 9.53
CA LYS A 185 -12.28 1.90 10.14
C LYS A 185 -11.35 2.73 9.24
N PRO A 186 -11.70 3.98 8.87
CA PRO A 186 -11.04 4.67 7.77
C PRO A 186 -9.52 4.85 7.89
N ILE A 187 -9.03 5.17 9.09
CA ILE A 187 -7.58 5.31 9.36
C ILE A 187 -6.82 4.00 9.20
N VAL A 188 -7.44 2.86 9.53
CA VAL A 188 -6.83 1.54 9.35
C VAL A 188 -6.80 1.17 7.87
N VAL A 189 -7.89 1.41 7.14
CA VAL A 189 -7.97 1.15 5.70
C VAL A 189 -6.94 1.99 4.93
N MET A 190 -6.85 3.30 5.23
CA MET A 190 -5.84 4.17 4.63
C MET A 190 -4.42 3.74 5.03
N GLY A 191 -4.19 3.40 6.30
CA GLY A 191 -2.90 2.89 6.78
C GLY A 191 -2.49 1.58 6.11
N HIS A 192 -3.46 0.68 5.88
CA HIS A 192 -3.26 -0.56 5.15
C HIS A 192 -2.81 -0.27 3.71
N LEU A 193 -3.52 0.59 2.97
CA LEU A 193 -3.09 1.03 1.63
C LEU A 193 -1.67 1.61 1.62
N LEU A 194 -1.37 2.53 2.54
CA LEU A 194 -0.07 3.20 2.60
C LEU A 194 1.08 2.25 2.92
N GLY A 195 0.90 1.31 3.84
CA GLY A 195 1.95 0.33 4.14
C GLY A 195 2.09 -0.74 3.04
N GLY A 196 1.03 -1.08 2.30
CA GLY A 196 1.12 -1.91 1.10
C GLY A 196 1.99 -1.25 0.02
N LEU A 197 1.75 0.03 -0.26
CA LEU A 197 2.56 0.82 -1.19
C LEU A 197 3.98 1.07 -0.68
N THR A 198 4.18 1.20 0.63
CA THR A 198 5.50 1.26 1.25
C THR A 198 6.26 -0.04 1.04
N THR A 199 5.61 -1.19 1.24
CA THR A 199 6.18 -2.52 0.95
C THR A 199 6.60 -2.62 -0.51
N PHE A 200 5.73 -2.23 -1.43
CA PHE A 200 6.05 -2.19 -2.86
C PHE A 200 7.22 -1.26 -3.18
N ALA A 201 7.26 -0.04 -2.63
CA ALA A 201 8.36 0.90 -2.82
C ALA A 201 9.69 0.35 -2.31
N LEU A 202 9.70 -0.27 -1.12
CA LEU A 202 10.91 -0.88 -0.56
C LEU A 202 11.39 -2.07 -1.43
N LEU A 203 10.48 -2.91 -1.91
CA LEU A 203 10.80 -4.03 -2.80
C LEU A 203 11.37 -3.56 -4.15
N VAL A 204 10.76 -2.56 -4.78
CA VAL A 204 11.26 -1.97 -6.04
C VAL A 204 12.64 -1.35 -5.83
N TRP A 205 12.82 -0.61 -4.73
CA TRP A 205 14.12 -0.04 -4.38
C TRP A 205 15.17 -1.14 -4.19
N MET A 206 14.84 -2.18 -3.42
CA MET A 206 15.71 -3.31 -3.14
C MET A 206 16.07 -4.07 -4.42
N ALA A 207 15.10 -4.31 -5.31
CA ALA A 207 15.30 -4.97 -6.59
C ALA A 207 16.27 -4.20 -7.47
N TRP A 208 16.08 -2.88 -7.65
CA TRP A 208 17.00 -2.05 -8.42
C TRP A 208 18.41 -1.98 -7.83
N ARG A 209 18.53 -1.91 -6.51
CA ARG A 209 19.83 -1.91 -5.83
C ARG A 209 20.54 -3.25 -5.95
N ALA A 210 19.82 -4.36 -5.98
CA ALA A 210 20.39 -5.68 -6.23
C ALA A 210 20.76 -5.90 -7.70
N THR A 211 20.00 -5.30 -8.64
CA THR A 211 20.30 -5.33 -10.09
C THR A 211 21.53 -4.48 -10.44
N ASP A 212 21.76 -3.38 -9.73
CA ASP A 212 22.94 -2.51 -9.86
C ASP A 212 23.13 -1.89 -11.26
N MET A 213 22.06 -1.33 -11.84
CA MET A 213 22.09 -0.58 -13.10
C MET A 213 21.91 0.93 -12.87
N PRO A 214 22.96 1.66 -12.46
CA PRO A 214 22.84 3.06 -12.09
C PRO A 214 22.54 3.98 -13.27
N ILE A 215 21.95 5.14 -12.97
CA ILE A 215 21.81 6.28 -13.86
C ILE A 215 22.74 7.36 -13.31
N THR A 216 23.84 7.63 -14.01
CA THR A 216 24.84 8.62 -13.59
C THR A 216 24.55 9.97 -14.23
N LEU A 217 24.36 11.00 -13.39
CA LEU A 217 24.07 12.36 -13.85
C LEU A 217 24.82 13.37 -12.98
N ALA A 218 25.45 14.38 -13.58
CA ALA A 218 26.16 15.44 -12.85
C ALA A 218 25.24 16.14 -11.82
N ASP A 219 24.00 16.43 -12.21
CA ASP A 219 23.00 17.09 -11.37
C ASP A 219 22.15 16.11 -10.51
N ALA A 220 22.66 14.91 -10.25
CA ALA A 220 21.93 13.87 -9.51
C ALA A 220 21.43 14.32 -8.11
N ARG A 221 22.09 15.27 -7.44
CA ARG A 221 21.63 15.75 -6.12
C ARG A 221 20.41 16.65 -6.21
N ALA A 222 20.37 17.57 -7.17
CA ALA A 222 19.19 18.41 -7.34
C ALA A 222 18.01 17.55 -7.82
N LEU A 223 18.23 16.66 -8.80
CA LEU A 223 17.19 15.77 -9.27
C LEU A 223 16.66 14.85 -8.16
N ARG A 224 17.52 14.33 -7.28
CA ARG A 224 17.09 13.54 -6.12
C ARG A 224 16.17 14.33 -5.19
N ARG A 225 16.44 15.62 -4.94
CA ARG A 225 15.56 16.46 -4.11
C ARG A 225 14.18 16.62 -4.75
N TRP A 226 14.12 16.83 -6.07
CA TRP A 226 12.86 16.88 -6.82
C TRP A 226 12.09 15.55 -6.75
N LEU A 227 12.78 14.43 -6.92
CA LEU A 227 12.15 13.11 -6.82
C LEU A 227 11.60 12.84 -5.41
N ILE A 228 12.31 13.24 -4.35
CA ILE A 228 11.84 13.11 -2.97
C ILE A 228 10.62 14.01 -2.73
N GLY A 229 10.65 15.27 -3.19
CA GLY A 229 9.49 16.16 -3.11
C GLY A 229 8.26 15.59 -3.83
N GLY A 230 8.45 15.05 -5.03
CA GLY A 230 7.41 14.36 -5.78
C GLY A 230 6.87 13.11 -5.09
N LEU A 231 7.73 12.32 -4.44
CA LEU A 231 7.33 11.17 -3.64
C LEU A 231 6.50 11.57 -2.42
N CYS A 232 6.89 12.64 -1.71
CA CYS A 232 6.12 13.15 -0.57
C CYS A 232 4.73 13.64 -1.00
N LEU A 233 4.64 14.41 -2.08
CA LEU A 233 3.36 14.86 -2.63
C LEU A 233 2.50 13.70 -3.13
N LEU A 234 3.10 12.72 -3.80
CA LEU A 234 2.39 11.52 -4.26
C LEU A 234 1.88 10.69 -3.07
N ALA A 235 2.68 10.53 -2.01
CA ALA A 235 2.26 9.83 -0.80
C ALA A 235 1.06 10.53 -0.12
N LEU A 236 1.08 11.87 -0.03
CA LEU A 236 -0.05 12.65 0.46
C LEU A 236 -1.29 12.45 -0.41
N GLN A 237 -1.15 12.51 -1.74
CA GLN A 237 -2.25 12.31 -2.67
C GLN A 237 -2.87 10.91 -2.55
N ILE A 238 -2.03 9.89 -2.42
CA ILE A 238 -2.51 8.51 -2.23
C ILE A 238 -3.18 8.35 -0.87
N ALA A 239 -2.65 8.97 0.20
CA ALA A 239 -3.31 8.99 1.50
C ALA A 239 -4.70 9.62 1.40
N LEU A 240 -4.82 10.78 0.75
CA LEU A 240 -6.11 11.43 0.52
C LEU A 240 -7.06 10.59 -0.34
N GLY A 241 -6.54 9.90 -1.37
CA GLY A 241 -7.35 8.99 -2.19
C GLY A 241 -7.83 7.76 -1.40
N GLY A 242 -6.96 7.21 -0.54
CA GLY A 242 -7.32 6.19 0.43
C GLY A 242 -8.39 6.69 1.39
N TRP A 243 -8.29 7.93 1.86
CA TRP A 243 -9.27 8.57 2.74
C TRP A 243 -10.63 8.78 2.05
N VAL A 244 -10.63 9.17 0.76
CA VAL A 244 -11.84 9.25 -0.08
C VAL A 244 -12.53 7.89 -0.18
N SER A 245 -11.78 6.84 -0.51
CA SER A 245 -12.30 5.47 -0.63
C SER A 245 -12.81 4.93 0.72
N ALA A 246 -12.04 5.18 1.78
CA ALA A 246 -12.34 4.74 3.13
C ALA A 246 -13.66 5.33 3.67
N ASN A 247 -13.96 6.59 3.34
CA ASN A 247 -15.17 7.30 3.76
C ASN A 247 -16.28 7.33 2.69
N TYR A 248 -16.16 6.53 1.63
CA TYR A 248 -17.10 6.49 0.51
C TYR A 248 -17.37 7.88 -0.12
N ALA A 249 -16.39 8.79 -0.09
CA ALA A 249 -16.57 10.20 -0.48
C ALA A 249 -16.41 10.46 -1.99
N ALA A 250 -16.14 9.43 -2.81
CA ALA A 250 -15.78 9.59 -4.22
C ALA A 250 -16.82 10.36 -5.06
N LEU A 251 -18.10 10.12 -4.82
CA LEU A 251 -19.23 10.75 -5.52
C LEU A 251 -19.94 11.84 -4.69
N SER A 252 -19.31 12.34 -3.62
CA SER A 252 -19.89 13.38 -2.76
C SER A 252 -20.13 14.70 -3.49
N CYS A 253 -19.41 14.95 -4.57
CA CYS A 253 -19.62 16.07 -5.49
C CYS A 253 -20.65 15.80 -6.60
N GLY A 254 -21.41 14.70 -6.52
CA GLY A 254 -22.20 14.19 -7.64
C GLY A 254 -21.31 13.78 -8.82
N LEU A 255 -21.81 13.99 -10.04
CA LEU A 255 -21.07 13.75 -11.29
C LEU A 255 -20.40 15.05 -11.82
N ASP A 256 -20.30 16.06 -10.97
CA ASP A 256 -19.77 17.36 -11.36
C ASP A 256 -18.23 17.38 -11.36
N PHE A 257 -17.70 17.95 -12.44
CA PHE A 257 -16.31 18.32 -12.62
C PHE A 257 -16.25 19.45 -13.67
N PRO A 258 -15.49 20.54 -13.45
CA PRO A 258 -14.60 20.81 -12.32
C PRO A 258 -15.31 21.32 -11.06
N LYS A 259 -16.57 21.78 -11.19
CA LYS A 259 -17.42 22.16 -10.06
C LYS A 259 -17.77 20.96 -9.18
N CYS A 260 -18.32 21.21 -8.00
CA CYS A 260 -18.83 20.23 -7.07
C CYS A 260 -20.23 20.68 -6.64
N VAL A 261 -21.25 19.85 -6.88
CA VAL A 261 -22.67 20.17 -6.63
C VAL A 261 -23.08 21.56 -7.17
N GLY A 262 -22.73 21.83 -8.43
CA GLY A 262 -23.01 23.08 -9.14
C GLY A 262 -22.17 24.30 -8.71
N GLN A 263 -21.32 24.17 -7.70
CA GLN A 263 -20.55 25.28 -7.11
C GLN A 263 -19.03 25.06 -7.24
N TRP A 264 -18.25 26.14 -7.31
CA TRP A 264 -16.78 26.05 -7.27
C TRP A 264 -16.26 25.81 -5.86
N TRP A 265 -16.98 26.34 -4.86
CA TRP A 265 -16.65 26.20 -3.45
C TRP A 265 -17.92 25.91 -2.64
N PRO A 266 -18.44 24.68 -2.69
CA PRO A 266 -19.61 24.30 -1.93
C PRO A 266 -19.34 24.33 -0.41
N PRO A 267 -20.39 24.33 0.43
CA PRO A 267 -20.24 24.17 1.87
C PRO A 267 -19.43 22.92 2.21
N THR A 268 -18.39 23.09 3.03
CA THR A 268 -17.45 22.04 3.43
C THR A 268 -17.30 22.03 4.95
N ASN A 269 -17.15 20.84 5.53
CA ASN A 269 -16.79 20.68 6.94
C ASN A 269 -15.48 19.89 7.06
N PHE A 270 -14.35 20.62 7.01
CA PHE A 270 -13.02 20.00 7.11
C PHE A 270 -12.73 19.46 8.51
N SER A 271 -13.23 20.11 9.57
CA SER A 271 -13.03 19.67 10.96
C SER A 271 -13.59 18.27 11.17
N GLU A 272 -14.81 18.01 10.69
CA GLU A 272 -15.38 16.67 10.75
C GLU A 272 -14.79 15.75 9.68
N GLY A 273 -14.64 16.21 8.43
CA GLY A 273 -14.10 15.38 7.34
C GLY A 273 -12.73 14.75 7.60
N PHE A 274 -11.93 15.33 8.50
CA PHE A 274 -10.57 14.87 8.83
C PHE A 274 -10.35 14.43 10.28
N VAL A 275 -11.41 14.13 11.04
CA VAL A 275 -11.24 13.43 12.33
C VAL A 275 -10.71 12.01 12.07
N LEU A 276 -9.47 11.76 12.49
CA LEU A 276 -8.77 10.50 12.24
C LEU A 276 -9.25 9.35 13.14
N TRP A 277 -9.78 9.68 14.32
CA TRP A 277 -10.22 8.70 15.30
C TRP A 277 -11.67 8.91 15.69
N ARG A 278 -12.52 8.01 15.17
CA ARG A 278 -13.89 7.79 15.63
C ARG A 278 -13.97 6.42 16.31
N GLY A 279 -14.93 6.21 17.20
CA GLY A 279 -15.05 5.00 18.03
C GLY A 279 -14.98 3.68 17.25
N VAL A 280 -14.64 2.61 17.95
CA VAL A 280 -14.62 1.23 17.41
C VAL A 280 -16.01 0.62 17.54
N GLY A 281 -16.39 -0.27 16.61
CA GLY A 281 -17.71 -0.94 16.60
C GLY A 281 -18.76 -0.30 15.69
N VAL A 282 -18.40 0.76 14.96
CA VAL A 282 -19.24 1.34 13.90
C VAL A 282 -18.86 0.68 12.57
N ASP A 283 -19.85 0.23 11.80
CA ASP A 283 -19.65 -0.24 10.43
C ASP A 283 -19.46 0.96 9.49
N TYR A 284 -18.27 1.10 8.90
CA TYR A 284 -17.95 2.21 8.00
C TYR A 284 -18.26 1.91 6.52
N GLU A 285 -18.76 0.72 6.20
CA GLU A 285 -19.23 0.38 4.86
C GLU A 285 -20.38 1.30 4.42
N GLY A 286 -20.32 1.85 3.20
CA GLY A 286 -21.31 2.80 2.66
C GLY A 286 -21.12 4.28 3.04
N GLY A 287 -20.31 4.58 4.06
CA GLY A 287 -19.95 5.94 4.48
C GLY A 287 -20.87 6.54 5.54
N VAL A 288 -20.29 6.94 6.68
CA VAL A 288 -21.01 7.38 7.88
C VAL A 288 -21.15 8.91 7.99
N LEU A 289 -20.28 9.64 7.29
CA LEU A 289 -20.20 11.11 7.41
C LEU A 289 -21.30 11.83 6.63
N ASP A 290 -21.65 13.03 7.11
CA ASP A 290 -22.56 13.94 6.41
C ASP A 290 -22.00 14.42 5.06
N GLY A 291 -22.87 15.03 4.25
CA GLY A 291 -22.53 15.49 2.91
C GLY A 291 -21.39 16.51 2.89
N ALA A 292 -21.41 17.52 3.77
CA ALA A 292 -20.40 18.59 3.77
C ALA A 292 -19.02 18.08 4.18
N SER A 293 -18.97 17.12 5.11
CA SER A 293 -17.74 16.44 5.50
C SER A 293 -17.15 15.59 4.36
N ARG A 294 -17.98 14.83 3.64
CA ARG A 294 -17.53 14.02 2.50
C ARG A 294 -17.10 14.88 1.31
N ILE A 295 -17.80 15.99 1.06
CA ILE A 295 -17.39 16.99 0.07
C ILE A 295 -16.01 17.57 0.42
N ALA A 296 -15.77 17.89 1.70
CA ALA A 296 -14.45 18.40 2.14
C ALA A 296 -13.32 17.40 1.82
N ILE A 297 -13.53 16.11 2.08
CA ILE A 297 -12.58 15.03 1.75
C ILE A 297 -12.32 14.98 0.23
N GLN A 298 -13.37 15.00 -0.59
CA GLN A 298 -13.25 14.91 -2.04
C GLN A 298 -12.58 16.16 -2.63
N MET A 299 -12.90 17.35 -2.12
CA MET A 299 -12.27 18.60 -2.52
C MET A 299 -10.79 18.63 -2.17
N ALA A 300 -10.40 18.19 -0.96
CA ALA A 300 -8.99 18.09 -0.57
C ALA A 300 -8.18 17.19 -1.54
N HIS A 301 -8.73 16.02 -1.87
CA HIS A 301 -8.12 15.10 -2.82
C HIS A 301 -7.96 15.72 -4.21
N ARG A 302 -8.96 16.46 -4.71
CA ARG A 302 -8.90 17.17 -6.01
C ARG A 302 -7.85 18.28 -6.01
N MET A 303 -7.79 19.09 -4.95
CA MET A 303 -6.84 20.20 -4.84
C MET A 303 -5.38 19.72 -4.83
N VAL A 304 -5.08 18.71 -4.00
CA VAL A 304 -3.73 18.13 -3.95
C VAL A 304 -3.39 17.41 -5.26
N ALA A 305 -4.36 16.81 -5.95
CA ALA A 305 -4.15 16.20 -7.26
C ALA A 305 -3.63 17.21 -8.29
N VAL A 306 -4.20 18.42 -8.33
CA VAL A 306 -3.77 19.48 -9.24
C VAL A 306 -2.34 19.92 -8.92
N VAL A 307 -2.03 20.15 -7.64
CA VAL A 307 -0.68 20.52 -7.20
C VAL A 307 0.33 19.44 -7.59
N LEU A 308 0.02 18.17 -7.33
CA LEU A 308 0.85 17.03 -7.70
C LEU A 308 1.05 16.92 -9.22
N ALA A 309 -0.02 17.06 -10.00
CA ALA A 309 0.05 16.96 -11.45
C ALA A 309 0.96 18.03 -12.05
N VAL A 310 0.80 19.30 -11.62
CA VAL A 310 1.69 20.40 -12.03
C VAL A 310 3.13 20.12 -11.64
N TYR A 311 3.36 19.67 -10.41
CA TYR A 311 4.71 19.35 -9.92
C TYR A 311 5.38 18.24 -10.75
N LEU A 312 4.68 17.14 -11.01
CA LEU A 312 5.22 16.00 -11.75
C LEU A 312 5.38 16.30 -13.25
N LEU A 313 4.53 17.12 -13.84
CA LEU A 313 4.71 17.60 -15.21
C LEU A 313 5.91 18.54 -15.33
N ALA A 314 6.14 19.42 -14.34
CA ALA A 314 7.35 20.23 -14.29
C ALA A 314 8.62 19.37 -14.13
N LEU A 315 8.56 18.31 -13.32
CA LEU A 315 9.62 17.32 -13.22
C LEU A 315 9.84 16.57 -14.55
N ALA A 316 8.78 16.12 -15.21
CA ALA A 316 8.87 15.48 -16.53
C ALA A 316 9.50 16.42 -17.56
N TRP A 317 9.09 17.70 -17.59
CA TRP A 317 9.71 18.72 -18.44
C TRP A 317 11.21 18.90 -18.17
N ARG A 318 11.62 18.92 -16.89
CA ARG A 318 13.04 18.95 -16.51
C ARG A 318 13.78 17.72 -17.05
N LEU A 319 13.19 16.52 -16.93
CA LEU A 319 13.79 15.27 -17.41
C LEU A 319 13.89 15.23 -18.95
N LEU A 320 12.95 15.82 -19.70
CA LEU A 320 13.00 15.91 -21.17
C LEU A 320 14.24 16.65 -21.68
N ARG A 321 14.74 17.63 -20.90
CA ARG A 321 15.95 18.39 -21.21
C ARG A 321 17.24 17.57 -21.07
N THR A 322 17.17 16.38 -20.46
CA THR A 322 18.31 15.46 -20.33
C THR A 322 18.13 14.28 -21.29
N PRO A 323 18.95 14.13 -22.36
CA PRO A 323 18.74 13.13 -23.40
C PRO A 323 18.56 11.69 -22.90
N SER A 324 19.37 11.27 -21.92
CA SER A 324 19.31 9.92 -21.32
C SER A 324 18.05 9.65 -20.48
N MET A 325 17.25 10.70 -20.18
CA MET A 325 16.06 10.62 -19.33
C MET A 325 14.76 10.83 -20.10
N ARG A 326 14.80 11.05 -21.42
CA ARG A 326 13.61 11.33 -22.24
C ARG A 326 12.55 10.24 -22.14
N GLY A 327 12.94 8.96 -22.13
CA GLY A 327 12.00 7.85 -21.96
C GLY A 327 11.25 7.91 -20.63
N TRP A 328 11.97 8.17 -19.52
CA TRP A 328 11.37 8.35 -18.20
C TRP A 328 10.47 9.59 -18.12
N ALA A 329 10.87 10.66 -18.81
CA ALA A 329 10.11 11.88 -18.85
C ALA A 329 8.75 11.69 -19.56
N VAL A 330 8.76 11.03 -20.72
CA VAL A 330 7.53 10.69 -21.46
C VAL A 330 6.65 9.76 -20.64
N ALA A 331 7.23 8.70 -20.06
CA ALA A 331 6.47 7.78 -19.21
C ALA A 331 5.81 8.48 -18.02
N LEU A 332 6.54 9.36 -17.32
CA LEU A 332 6.00 10.15 -16.20
C LEU A 332 4.87 11.07 -16.67
N ALA A 333 5.04 11.80 -17.77
CA ALA A 333 4.00 12.68 -18.30
C ALA A 333 2.73 11.91 -18.69
N LEU A 334 2.87 10.77 -19.39
CA LEU A 334 1.74 9.93 -19.77
C LEU A 334 1.01 9.36 -18.55
N LEU A 335 1.75 8.90 -17.54
CA LEU A 335 1.14 8.39 -16.30
C LEU A 335 0.37 9.50 -15.55
N VAL A 336 0.91 10.72 -15.47
CA VAL A 336 0.22 11.86 -14.83
C VAL A 336 -1.05 12.22 -15.59
N CYS A 337 -0.98 12.37 -16.92
CA CYS A 337 -2.16 12.65 -17.75
C CYS A 337 -3.20 11.53 -17.63
N GLY A 338 -2.77 10.27 -17.66
CA GLY A 338 -3.64 9.12 -17.45
C GLY A 338 -4.32 9.13 -16.08
N GLN A 339 -3.59 9.48 -15.02
CA GLN A 339 -4.15 9.56 -13.65
C GLN A 339 -5.19 10.65 -13.49
N VAL A 340 -4.94 11.85 -14.05
CA VAL A 340 -5.92 12.93 -14.07
C VAL A 340 -7.18 12.51 -14.84
N THR A 341 -7.01 11.92 -16.02
CA THR A 341 -8.14 11.42 -16.83
C THR A 341 -8.93 10.35 -16.09
N LEU A 342 -8.28 9.33 -15.53
CA LEU A 342 -8.94 8.27 -14.76
C LEU A 342 -9.67 8.82 -13.53
N GLY A 343 -9.09 9.81 -12.84
CA GLY A 343 -9.73 10.50 -11.72
C GLY A 343 -11.01 11.23 -12.13
N ILE A 344 -11.00 11.94 -13.27
CA ILE A 344 -12.17 12.61 -13.84
C ILE A 344 -13.24 11.59 -14.26
N LEU A 345 -12.83 10.51 -14.93
CA LEU A 345 -13.74 9.46 -15.39
C LEU A 345 -14.41 8.73 -14.21
N ASN A 346 -13.71 8.52 -13.09
CA ASN A 346 -14.31 7.97 -11.88
C ASN A 346 -15.48 8.82 -11.37
N VAL A 347 -15.44 10.15 -11.54
CA VAL A 347 -16.56 11.02 -11.16
C VAL A 347 -17.62 11.02 -12.27
N LYS A 348 -17.23 11.28 -13.52
CA LYS A 348 -18.19 11.49 -14.62
C LYS A 348 -18.96 10.24 -15.03
N LEU A 349 -18.40 9.05 -14.78
CA LEU A 349 -19.01 7.77 -15.12
C LEU A 349 -19.56 7.03 -13.90
N SER A 350 -19.75 7.71 -12.76
CA SER A 350 -20.33 7.12 -11.54
C SER A 350 -19.50 5.96 -10.96
N LEU A 351 -18.19 6.16 -10.84
CA LEU A 351 -17.20 5.24 -10.26
C LEU A 351 -17.24 3.80 -10.85
N PRO A 352 -17.04 3.60 -12.16
CA PRO A 352 -16.99 2.26 -12.73
C PRO A 352 -15.82 1.47 -12.15
N LEU A 353 -16.07 0.23 -11.71
CA LEU A 353 -15.07 -0.62 -11.06
C LEU A 353 -13.74 -0.73 -11.85
N PRO A 354 -13.73 -0.96 -13.19
CA PRO A 354 -12.48 -1.03 -13.95
C PRO A 354 -11.68 0.29 -13.93
N ILE A 355 -12.36 1.43 -13.99
CA ILE A 355 -11.72 2.76 -13.99
C ILE A 355 -11.15 3.07 -12.60
N ALA A 356 -11.87 2.72 -11.54
CA ALA A 356 -11.42 2.92 -10.17
C ALA A 356 -10.21 2.03 -9.84
N VAL A 357 -10.21 0.78 -10.29
CA VAL A 357 -9.06 -0.14 -10.16
C VAL A 357 -7.88 0.35 -11.01
N ALA A 358 -8.11 0.78 -12.25
CA ALA A 358 -7.06 1.34 -13.11
C ALA A 358 -6.44 2.62 -12.52
N HIS A 359 -7.24 3.47 -11.87
CA HIS A 359 -6.75 4.64 -11.17
C HIS A 359 -5.78 4.25 -10.04
N ASN A 360 -6.11 3.25 -9.23
CA ASN A 360 -5.22 2.71 -8.20
C ASN A 360 -3.94 2.10 -8.78
N ALA A 361 -4.06 1.30 -9.86
CA ALA A 361 -2.92 0.72 -10.55
C ALA A 361 -1.96 1.80 -11.08
N GLY A 362 -2.48 2.85 -11.72
CA GLY A 362 -1.64 3.94 -12.23
C GLY A 362 -0.98 4.78 -11.13
N ALA A 363 -1.60 4.92 -9.94
CA ALA A 363 -0.93 5.52 -8.79
C ALA A 363 0.26 4.68 -8.31
N ALA A 364 0.13 3.35 -8.28
CA ALA A 364 1.24 2.44 -8.01
C ALA A 364 2.34 2.51 -9.09
N LEU A 365 1.99 2.70 -10.36
CA LEU A 365 2.96 2.88 -11.46
C LEU A 365 3.70 4.23 -11.39
N LEU A 366 3.03 5.30 -10.94
CA LEU A 366 3.70 6.56 -10.63
C LEU A 366 4.73 6.37 -9.50
N LEU A 367 4.34 5.68 -8.43
CA LEU A 367 5.24 5.36 -7.33
C LEU A 367 6.43 4.51 -7.80
N PHE A 368 6.17 3.47 -8.61
CA PHE A 368 7.21 2.64 -9.25
C PHE A 368 8.21 3.49 -10.02
N THR A 369 7.72 4.43 -10.83
CA THR A 369 8.55 5.31 -11.66
C THR A 369 9.46 6.18 -10.80
N LEU A 370 8.91 6.85 -9.80
CA LEU A 370 9.67 7.74 -8.91
C LEU A 370 10.70 6.97 -8.07
N ILE A 371 10.33 5.82 -7.50
CA ILE A 371 11.25 4.98 -6.72
C ILE A 371 12.36 4.41 -7.61
N THR A 372 12.04 3.99 -8.84
CA THR A 372 13.03 3.52 -9.81
C THR A 372 14.09 4.58 -10.08
N LEU A 373 13.66 5.81 -10.36
CA LEU A 373 14.56 6.93 -10.58
C LEU A 373 15.43 7.21 -9.35
N VAL A 374 14.84 7.25 -8.14
CA VAL A 374 15.61 7.46 -6.89
C VAL A 374 16.62 6.34 -6.62
N ALA A 375 16.23 5.08 -6.81
CA ALA A 375 17.06 3.92 -6.50
C ALA A 375 18.28 3.81 -7.42
N ARG A 376 18.12 4.20 -8.69
CA ARG A 376 19.15 4.11 -9.73
C ARG A 376 20.06 5.33 -9.80
N LEU A 377 19.59 6.51 -9.40
CA LEU A 377 20.31 7.77 -9.57
C LEU A 377 21.61 7.83 -8.74
N ARG A 378 22.74 8.00 -9.42
CA ARG A 378 24.10 8.17 -8.86
C ARG A 378 24.76 9.44 -9.40
N ARG A 379 25.72 9.95 -8.64
CA ARG A 379 26.63 11.00 -9.10
C ARG A 379 27.81 10.35 -9.84
N PRO A 380 28.42 11.06 -10.82
CA PRO A 380 29.79 10.75 -11.24
C PRO A 380 30.72 10.87 -10.03
N ASP A 381 31.69 9.97 -9.94
CA ASP A 381 32.72 9.99 -8.90
C ASP A 381 33.66 11.19 -9.06
#